data_AF-A0A1H4CUV0-F1
#
_entry.id   AF-A0A1H4CUV0-F1
#
_cell.length_a   1.000
_cell.length_b   1.000
_cell.length_c   1.000
_cell.angle_alpha   90.00
_cell.angle_beta   90.00
_cell.angle_gamma   90.00
#
_symmetry.space_group_name_H-M   'P 1'
#
loop_
_entity.id
_entity.type
_entity.pdbx_description
1 polymer ?
#
loop_
_entity_poly.entity_id
_entity_poly.type
_entity_poly.pdbx_seq_one_letter_code
_entity_poly.pdbx_strand_id
1 'polypeptide(L)'
;MPLFALANMAISLNGSLGTGLSSTLSLGIIAGLVLGKPLGIFLFSFLAHKTRIASLPSGTSYKQLFGVGMLGGIGFTMSIFTATLAYAVTAYQTNAKIAIMTGSVLSALAGLYFLKRIFSGSPAVAGHTEKEKQKRVQQDRIGSLPEIA
;
A
#
# COMPACT_ATOMS: atom_id res chain seq x y z
N MET A 1 1.68 7.70 15.97
CA MET A 1 1.01 7.86 14.67
C MET A 1 -0.47 8.26 14.78
N PRO A 2 -1.33 7.60 15.60
CA PRO A 2 -2.76 7.96 15.67
C PRO A 2 -3.02 9.43 16.06
N LEU A 3 -2.28 9.94 17.06
CA LEU A 3 -2.39 11.33 17.50
C LEU A 3 -2.01 12.34 16.40
N PHE A 4 -1.01 12.02 15.58
CA PHE A 4 -0.56 12.90 14.49
C PHE A 4 -1.62 13.04 13.39
N ALA A 5 -2.24 11.92 13.02
CA ALA A 5 -3.34 11.91 12.05
C ALA A 5 -4.50 12.75 12.56
N LEU A 6 -4.91 12.57 13.82
CA LEU A 6 -6.01 13.32 14.43
C LEU A 6 -5.74 14.83 14.47
N ALA A 7 -4.54 15.24 14.90
CA ALA A 7 -4.15 16.65 14.95
C ALA A 7 -4.13 17.33 13.58
N ASN A 8 -3.75 16.60 12.53
CA ASN A 8 -3.63 17.17 11.18
C ASN A 8 -4.88 17.02 10.31
N MET A 9 -5.81 16.12 10.65
CA MET A 9 -7.08 15.89 9.96
C MET A 9 -8.19 16.88 10.36
N ALA A 10 -7.98 17.69 11.40
CA ALA A 10 -8.91 18.74 11.80
C ALA A 10 -8.93 19.88 10.77
N ILE A 11 -9.54 19.63 9.62
CA ILE A 11 -9.60 20.54 8.47
C ILE A 11 -10.99 21.18 8.45
N SER A 12 -11.05 22.51 8.45
CA SER A 12 -12.33 23.24 8.32
C SER A 12 -12.82 23.20 6.87
N LEU A 13 -13.94 22.49 6.64
CA LEU A 13 -14.59 22.35 5.34
C LEU A 13 -15.51 23.54 5.04
N ASN A 14 -14.95 24.75 5.08
CA ASN A 14 -15.73 25.98 4.87
C ASN A 14 -15.79 26.31 3.36
N GLY A 15 -16.75 25.69 2.66
CA GLY A 15 -17.47 26.37 1.57
C GLY A 15 -17.07 26.17 0.11
N SER A 16 -15.91 25.58 -0.25
CA SER A 16 -15.61 25.39 -1.69
C SER A 16 -14.74 24.17 -2.02
N LEU A 17 -15.05 23.03 -1.39
CA LEU A 17 -14.43 21.72 -1.63
C LEU A 17 -14.11 21.44 -3.12
N GLY A 18 -15.08 21.70 -4.01
CA GLY A 18 -14.92 21.48 -5.45
C GLY A 18 -13.87 22.37 -6.12
N THR A 19 -13.74 23.64 -5.68
CA THR A 19 -12.73 24.56 -6.24
C THR A 19 -11.33 24.27 -5.72
N GLY A 20 -11.19 23.86 -4.45
CA GLY A 20 -9.90 23.49 -3.86
C GLY A 20 -9.33 22.20 -4.46
N LEU A 21 -10.19 21.22 -4.77
CA LEU A 21 -9.81 19.96 -5.44
C LEU A 21 -9.43 20.15 -6.91
N SER A 22 -10.04 21.12 -7.59
CA SER A 22 -9.75 21.43 -8.99
C SER A 22 -8.53 22.34 -9.17
N SER A 23 -7.88 22.76 -8.08
CA SER A 23 -6.64 23.53 -8.18
C SER A 23 -5.50 22.66 -8.73
N THR A 24 -4.60 23.27 -9.48
CA THR A 24 -3.41 22.61 -10.04
C THR A 24 -2.58 21.91 -8.97
N LEU A 25 -2.50 22.49 -7.76
CA LEU A 25 -1.85 21.90 -6.59
C LEU A 25 -2.46 20.54 -6.23
N SER A 26 -3.78 20.51 -6.06
CA SER A 26 -4.51 19.31 -5.64
C SER A 26 -4.42 18.21 -6.68
N LEU A 27 -4.60 18.56 -7.96
CA LEU A 27 -4.46 17.60 -9.07
C LEU A 27 -3.06 17.02 -9.17
N GLY A 28 -2.01 17.84 -9.00
CA GLY A 28 -0.63 17.40 -9.00
C GLY A 28 -0.34 16.40 -7.87
N ILE A 29 -0.85 16.67 -6.66
CA ILE A 29 -0.73 15.78 -5.51
C ILE A 29 -1.46 14.46 -5.77
N ILE A 30 -2.73 14.51 -6.23
CA ILE A 30 -3.52 13.32 -6.51
C ILE A 30 -2.84 12.46 -7.59
N ALA A 31 -2.43 13.06 -8.70
CA ALA A 31 -1.73 12.36 -9.77
C ALA A 31 -0.39 11.78 -9.29
N GLY A 32 0.36 12.52 -8.46
CA GLY A 32 1.61 12.06 -7.88
C GLY A 32 1.43 10.84 -6.97
N LEU A 33 0.37 10.81 -6.15
CA LEU A 33 0.07 9.68 -5.28
C LEU A 33 -0.47 8.48 -6.06
N VAL A 34 -1.43 8.71 -6.95
CA VAL A 34 -2.17 7.63 -7.65
C VAL A 34 -1.38 7.05 -8.82
N LEU A 35 -0.63 7.88 -9.54
CA LEU A 35 0.15 7.45 -10.72
C LEU A 35 1.65 7.43 -10.42
N GLY A 36 2.17 8.48 -9.78
CA GLY A 36 3.61 8.62 -9.53
C GLY A 36 4.17 7.50 -8.66
N LYS A 37 3.56 7.22 -7.51
CA LYS A 37 4.04 6.17 -6.58
C LYS A 37 3.98 4.78 -7.20
N PRO A 38 2.88 4.32 -7.83
CA PRO A 38 2.84 2.98 -8.41
C PRO A 38 3.79 2.82 -9.60
N LEU A 39 3.87 3.83 -10.47
CA LEU A 39 4.83 3.82 -11.60
C LEU A 39 6.27 3.81 -11.10
N GLY A 40 6.60 4.62 -10.10
CA GLY A 40 7.93 4.65 -9.50
C GLY A 40 8.32 3.31 -8.88
N ILE A 41 7.45 2.75 -8.02
CA ILE A 41 7.71 1.44 -7.39
C ILE A 41 7.90 0.36 -8.45
N PHE A 42 7.03 0.32 -9.46
CA PHE A 42 7.11 -0.67 -10.52
C PHE A 42 8.39 -0.51 -11.35
N LEU A 43 8.71 0.70 -11.78
CA LEU A 43 9.88 0.98 -12.62
C LEU A 43 11.19 0.68 -11.90
N PHE A 44 11.34 1.12 -10.65
CA PHE A 44 12.54 0.85 -9.87
C PHE A 44 12.67 -0.64 -9.54
N SER A 45 11.57 -1.31 -9.20
CA SER A 45 11.60 -2.75 -8.94
C SER A 45 11.91 -3.55 -10.21
N PHE A 46 11.36 -3.15 -11.36
CA PHE A 46 11.67 -3.76 -12.66
C PHE A 46 13.13 -3.55 -13.04
N LEU A 47 13.66 -2.33 -12.85
CA LEU A 47 15.05 -2.03 -13.16
C LEU A 47 16.01 -2.80 -12.24
N ALA A 48 15.74 -2.83 -10.93
CA ALA A 48 16.51 -3.59 -9.95
C ALA A 48 16.52 -5.11 -10.26
N HIS A 49 15.41 -5.62 -10.77
CA HIS A 49 15.34 -7.00 -11.22
C HIS A 49 16.17 -7.23 -12.50
N LYS A 50 16.07 -6.32 -13.47
CA LYS A 50 16.83 -6.41 -14.74
C LYS A 50 18.33 -6.31 -14.53
N THR A 51 18.79 -5.50 -13.58
CA THR A 51 20.21 -5.34 -13.22
C THR A 51 20.72 -6.46 -12.30
N ARG A 52 19.89 -7.45 -11.97
CA ARG A 52 20.20 -8.55 -11.03
C ARG A 52 20.61 -8.08 -9.63
N ILE A 53 20.26 -6.86 -9.24
CA ILE A 53 20.46 -6.34 -7.88
C ILE A 53 19.46 -6.99 -6.92
N ALA A 54 18.25 -7.31 -7.40
CA ALA A 54 17.19 -7.95 -6.62
C ALA A 54 16.50 -9.07 -7.41
N SER A 55 16.12 -10.14 -6.71
CA SER A 55 15.30 -11.23 -7.26
C SER A 55 13.88 -11.13 -6.74
N LEU A 56 12.88 -11.35 -7.61
CA LEU A 56 11.50 -11.51 -7.15
C LEU A 56 11.39 -12.78 -6.29
N PRO A 57 10.71 -12.73 -5.13
CA PRO A 57 10.46 -13.91 -4.30
C PRO A 57 9.67 -14.98 -5.08
N SER A 58 9.95 -16.25 -4.78
CA SER A 58 9.25 -17.38 -5.40
C SER A 58 7.73 -17.27 -5.19
N GLY A 59 6.97 -17.34 -6.28
CA GLY A 59 5.51 -17.21 -6.26
C GLY A 59 4.96 -15.79 -6.40
N THR A 60 5.81 -14.76 -6.56
CA THR A 60 5.35 -13.39 -6.83
C THR A 60 5.31 -13.10 -8.33
N SER A 61 4.18 -12.57 -8.82
CA SER A 61 4.03 -12.10 -10.20
C SER A 61 4.25 -10.58 -10.30
N TYR A 62 4.72 -10.09 -11.44
CA TYR A 62 4.75 -8.64 -11.76
C TYR A 62 3.38 -7.97 -11.59
N LYS A 63 2.28 -8.70 -11.79
CA LYS A 63 0.93 -8.21 -11.52
C LYS A 63 0.70 -7.94 -10.03
N GLN A 64 1.17 -8.82 -9.15
CA GLN A 64 1.08 -8.60 -7.70
C GLN A 64 1.97 -7.44 -7.28
N LEU A 65 3.18 -7.34 -7.83
CA LEU A 65 4.08 -6.20 -7.59
C LEU A 65 3.42 -4.87 -7.97
N PHE A 66 2.76 -4.81 -9.13
CA PHE A 66 2.04 -3.61 -9.54
C PHE A 66 0.85 -3.29 -8.62
N GLY A 67 0.08 -4.32 -8.19
CA GLY A 67 -1.02 -4.15 -7.24
C GLY A 67 -0.56 -3.65 -5.86
N VAL A 68 0.54 -4.18 -5.35
CA VAL A 68 1.16 -3.70 -4.11
C VAL A 68 1.74 -2.29 -4.30
N GLY A 69 2.29 -1.99 -5.48
CA GLY A 69 2.71 -0.64 -5.86
C GLY A 69 1.58 0.39 -5.80
N MET A 70 0.37 0.01 -6.24
CA MET A 70 -0.84 0.84 -6.08
C MET A 70 -1.18 1.11 -4.62
N LEU A 71 -1.07 0.11 -3.75
CA LEU A 71 -1.25 0.31 -2.31
C LEU A 71 -0.15 1.19 -1.70
N GLY A 72 1.05 1.15 -2.26
CA GLY A 72 2.14 2.06 -1.92
C GLY A 72 1.83 3.54 -2.21
N GLY A 73 0.81 3.82 -3.03
CA GLY A 73 0.27 5.15 -3.28
C GLY A 73 -0.47 5.79 -2.09
N ILE A 74 -0.73 5.04 -1.02
CA ILE A 74 -1.36 5.54 0.21
C ILE A 74 -0.35 6.40 0.98
N GLY A 75 -0.35 7.70 0.69
CA GLY A 75 0.58 8.67 1.27
C GLY A 75 0.15 9.26 2.61
N PHE A 76 -1.12 9.12 2.98
CA PHE A 76 -1.79 9.71 4.14
C PHE A 76 -0.90 10.46 5.16
N THR A 77 -0.27 9.79 6.13
CA THR A 77 0.48 10.47 7.21
C THR A 77 1.76 11.16 6.72
N MET A 78 2.61 10.47 5.97
CA MET A 78 3.90 11.03 5.52
C MET A 78 3.70 12.14 4.48
N SER A 79 2.72 12.01 3.59
CA SER A 79 2.38 13.06 2.63
C SER A 79 1.77 14.28 3.32
N ILE A 80 0.90 14.10 4.33
CA ILE A 80 0.37 15.24 5.11
C ILE A 80 1.51 15.97 5.83
N PHE A 81 2.43 15.22 6.43
CA PHE A 81 3.63 15.79 7.06
C PHE A 81 4.48 16.57 6.07
N THR A 82 4.80 15.99 4.91
CA THR A 82 5.56 16.68 3.86
C THR A 82 4.83 17.93 3.37
N ALA A 83 3.51 17.90 3.20
CA ALA A 83 2.74 19.06 2.80
C ALA A 83 2.77 20.20 3.83
N THR A 84 2.74 19.88 5.12
CA THR A 84 2.85 20.90 6.19
C THR A 84 4.22 21.57 6.24
N LEU A 85 5.28 20.85 5.81
CA LEU A 85 6.62 21.43 5.70
C LEU A 85 6.83 22.18 4.37
N ALA A 86 6.17 21.75 3.30
CA ALA A 86 6.35 22.32 1.97
C ALA A 86 5.63 23.66 1.77
N TYR A 87 4.51 23.90 2.47
CA TYR A 87 3.70 25.11 2.30
C TYR A 87 3.61 25.92 3.59
N ALA A 88 4.00 27.19 3.54
CA ALA A 88 3.87 28.11 4.67
C ALA A 88 2.45 28.69 4.81
N VAL A 89 1.70 28.80 3.71
CA VAL A 89 0.34 29.39 3.70
C VAL A 89 -0.70 28.34 4.04
N THR A 90 -1.52 28.61 5.06
CA THR A 90 -2.55 27.69 5.59
C THR A 90 -3.55 27.24 4.53
N ALA A 91 -3.92 28.11 3.58
CA ALA A 91 -4.83 27.76 2.49
C ALA A 91 -4.29 26.61 1.61
N TYR A 92 -2.99 26.64 1.28
CA TYR A 92 -2.36 25.57 0.50
C TYR A 92 -2.19 24.28 1.30
N GLN A 93 -1.91 24.39 2.61
CA GLN A 93 -1.87 23.22 3.50
C GLN A 93 -3.23 22.51 3.55
N THR A 94 -4.32 23.27 3.68
CA THR A 94 -5.69 22.72 3.68
C THR A 94 -6.01 22.01 2.37
N ASN A 95 -5.75 22.65 1.22
CA ASN A 95 -5.97 22.05 -0.09
C ASN A 95 -5.12 20.79 -0.30
N ALA A 96 -3.84 20.83 0.09
CA ALA A 96 -2.94 19.69 0.01
C ALA A 96 -3.42 18.51 0.88
N LYS A 97 -3.85 18.76 2.12
CA LYS A 97 -4.39 17.71 3.00
C LYS A 97 -5.61 17.03 2.39
N ILE A 98 -6.55 17.81 1.85
CA ILE A 98 -7.74 17.28 1.15
C ILE A 98 -7.31 16.42 -0.03
N ALA A 99 -6.41 16.93 -0.88
CA ALA A 99 -5.91 16.21 -2.05
C ALA A 99 -5.20 14.89 -1.68
N ILE A 100 -4.39 14.89 -0.62
CA ILE A 100 -3.71 13.68 -0.11
C ILE A 100 -4.72 12.65 0.38
N MET A 101 -5.77 13.08 1.08
CA MET A 101 -6.83 12.18 1.54
C MET A 101 -7.58 11.58 0.36
N THR A 102 -8.00 12.40 -0.60
CA THR A 102 -8.67 11.94 -1.82
C THR A 102 -7.78 10.99 -2.62
N GLY A 103 -6.52 11.35 -2.87
CA GLY A 103 -5.56 10.50 -3.59
C GLY A 103 -5.29 9.18 -2.87
N SER A 104 -5.16 9.20 -1.54
CA SER A 104 -4.94 7.98 -0.73
C SER A 104 -6.13 7.03 -0.80
N VAL A 105 -7.36 7.55 -0.75
CA VAL A 105 -8.58 6.74 -0.91
C VAL A 105 -8.66 6.16 -2.31
N LEU A 106 -8.40 6.96 -3.36
CA LEU A 106 -8.38 6.48 -4.74
C LEU A 106 -7.35 5.38 -4.94
N SER A 107 -6.14 5.56 -4.42
CA SER A 107 -5.07 4.57 -4.52
C SER A 107 -5.40 3.29 -3.75
N ALA A 108 -6.00 3.42 -2.56
CA ALA A 108 -6.45 2.27 -1.78
C ALA A 108 -7.54 1.48 -2.52
N LEU A 109 -8.56 2.15 -3.05
CA LEU A 109 -9.63 1.51 -3.80
C LEU A 109 -9.10 0.83 -5.07
N ALA A 110 -8.26 1.53 -5.85
CA ALA A 110 -7.67 0.99 -7.07
C ALA A 110 -6.77 -0.23 -6.76
N GLY A 111 -5.90 -0.12 -5.77
CA GLY A 111 -5.00 -1.20 -5.37
C GLY A 111 -5.75 -2.41 -4.81
N LEU A 112 -6.73 -2.20 -3.92
CA LEU A 112 -7.56 -3.28 -3.37
C LEU A 112 -8.40 -3.95 -4.46
N TYR A 113 -9.01 -3.18 -5.36
CA TYR A 113 -9.78 -3.71 -6.46
C TYR A 113 -8.93 -4.59 -7.39
N PHE A 114 -7.75 -4.09 -7.76
CA PHE A 114 -6.82 -4.80 -8.63
C PHE A 114 -6.27 -6.06 -7.97
N LEU A 115 -5.88 -5.97 -6.69
CA LEU A 115 -5.37 -7.11 -5.94
C LEU A 115 -6.45 -8.18 -5.74
N LYS A 116 -7.69 -7.78 -5.44
CA LYS A 116 -8.83 -8.70 -5.33
C LYS A 116 -9.04 -9.47 -6.63
N ARG A 117 -8.99 -8.81 -7.78
CA ARG A 117 -9.09 -9.48 -9.09
C ARG A 117 -7.98 -10.50 -9.35
N ILE A 118 -6.76 -10.22 -8.88
CA ILE A 118 -5.62 -11.13 -9.05
C ILE A 118 -5.72 -12.33 -8.10
N PHE A 119 -6.10 -12.11 -6.84
CA PHE A 119 -6.17 -13.15 -5.83
C PHE A 119 -7.43 -14.01 -5.93
N SER A 120 -8.53 -13.51 -6.50
CA SER A 120 -9.74 -14.31 -6.76
C SER A 120 -9.51 -15.50 -7.71
N GLY A 121 -8.38 -15.56 -8.42
CA GLY A 121 -7.98 -16.72 -9.23
C GLY A 121 -6.91 -17.61 -8.60
N SER A 122 -6.45 -17.34 -7.37
CA SER A 122 -5.30 -18.02 -6.77
C SER A 122 -5.67 -18.67 -5.43
N PRO A 123 -5.89 -19.99 -5.36
CA PRO A 123 -5.98 -20.71 -4.09
C PRO A 123 -4.57 -20.83 -3.47
N ALA A 124 -4.04 -19.71 -2.95
CA ALA A 124 -2.66 -19.61 -2.49
C ALA A 124 -2.54 -19.18 -1.02
N VAL A 125 -3.53 -19.52 -0.19
CA VAL A 125 -3.44 -19.53 1.29
C VAL A 125 -3.95 -20.89 1.80
N ALA A 126 -3.43 -21.98 1.22
CA ALA A 126 -3.64 -23.33 1.73
C ALA A 126 -2.31 -24.06 1.96
N GLY A 127 -1.29 -23.77 1.14
CA GLY A 127 -0.02 -24.51 1.15
C GLY A 127 0.91 -24.28 2.34
N HIS A 128 0.76 -23.18 3.10
CA HIS A 128 1.58 -22.96 4.31
C HIS A 128 1.01 -23.63 5.56
N THR A 129 -0.31 -23.72 5.68
CA THR A 129 -0.97 -24.35 6.84
C THR A 129 -0.91 -25.88 6.77
N GLU A 130 -0.89 -26.45 5.58
CA GLU A 130 -0.88 -27.92 5.38
C GLU A 130 0.49 -28.55 5.68
N LYS A 131 1.58 -27.88 5.31
CA LYS A 131 2.96 -28.36 5.59
C LYS A 131 3.30 -28.32 7.08
N GLU A 132 2.78 -27.33 7.83
CA GLU A 132 2.91 -27.30 9.29
C GLU A 132 2.06 -28.36 9.99
N LYS A 133 0.83 -28.60 9.51
CA LYS A 133 -0.02 -29.69 10.03
C LYS A 133 0.62 -31.07 9.78
N GLN A 134 1.17 -31.32 8.59
CA GLN A 134 1.85 -32.58 8.30
C GLN A 134 3.10 -32.80 9.15
N LYS A 135 3.91 -31.76 9.39
CA LYS A 135 5.06 -31.86 10.31
C LYS A 135 4.64 -32.17 11.75
N ARG A 136 3.57 -31.53 12.27
CA ARG A 136 3.07 -31.80 13.64
C ARG A 136 2.49 -33.22 13.77
N VAL A 137 1.68 -33.67 12.81
CA VAL A 137 1.10 -35.03 12.84
C VAL A 137 2.17 -36.13 12.74
N GLN A 138 3.24 -35.87 11.98
CA GLN A 138 4.36 -36.82 11.86
C GLN A 138 5.23 -36.82 13.12
N GLN A 139 5.36 -35.69 13.81
CA GLN A 139 6.10 -35.59 15.07
C GLN A 139 5.35 -36.23 16.25
N ASP A 140 4.02 -36.10 16.31
CA ASP A 140 3.19 -36.75 17.34
C ASP A 140 3.20 -38.29 17.22
N ARG A 141 3.32 -38.85 16.00
CA ARG A 141 3.48 -40.31 15.79
C ARG A 141 4.84 -40.85 16.22
N ILE A 142 5.89 -40.04 16.13
CA ILE A 142 7.26 -40.46 16.49
C ILE A 142 7.44 -40.43 18.01
N GLY A 143 6.77 -39.52 18.72
CA GLY A 143 6.80 -39.43 20.19
C GLY A 143 5.97 -40.49 20.94
N SER A 144 5.15 -41.30 20.24
CA SER A 144 4.27 -42.31 20.86
C SER A 144 4.75 -43.75 20.67
N LEU A 145 5.95 -43.98 20.14
CA LEU A 145 6.53 -45.31 20.11
C LEU A 145 7.03 -45.65 21.52
N PRO A 146 6.54 -46.72 22.17
CA PRO A 146 7.11 -47.17 23.42
C PRO A 146 8.59 -47.45 23.19
N GLU A 147 9.43 -46.90 24.05
CA GLU A 147 10.86 -47.19 24.13
C GLU A 147 10.98 -48.69 24.45
N ILE A 148 11.11 -49.51 23.41
CA ILE A 148 11.31 -50.96 23.54
C ILE A 148 12.76 -51.15 23.98
N ALA A 149 12.96 -51.12 25.31
CA ALA A 149 14.11 -51.68 26.01
C ALA A 149 13.93 -53.19 26.20
#